data_AF-A0A4Y2I7S1-F1
#
_entry.id   AF-A0A4Y2I7S1-F1
#
_cell.length_a   1.000
_cell.length_b   1.000
_cell.length_c   1.000
_cell.angle_alpha   90.00
_cell.angle_beta   90.00
_cell.angle_gamma   90.00
#
_symmetry.space_group_name_H-M   'P 1'
#
loop_
_entity.id
_entity.type
_entity.pdbx_description
1 polymer ?
#
loop_
_entity_poly.entity_id
_entity_poly.type
_entity_poly.pdbx_seq_one_letter_code
_entity_poly.pdbx_strand_id
1 'polypeptide(L)'
;MLHLENLIDPSVFRRFIQGFFNVRHSAKFSCGTSTDMIIEQSLMKSMQTDGGISRGRSTQESVISKWVYSMHGTNTVCEGLEDLANVKMDTKHKHVDASDSRVKRDNEDIKKLLERFLLHDPFPVVEKIISIASGVVGDEKIVIMLVKLELFL
;
A
#
# COMPACT_ATOMS: atom_id res chain seq x y z
N MET A 1 -9.26 27.80 30.09
CA MET A 1 -9.40 26.41 30.57
C MET A 1 -10.14 26.28 31.90
N LEU A 2 -10.44 27.37 32.63
CA LEU A 2 -11.03 27.34 33.99
C LEU A 2 -12.56 27.16 34.06
N HIS A 3 -13.26 27.02 32.92
CA HIS A 3 -14.71 26.80 32.90
C HIS A 3 -15.14 25.61 32.03
N LEU A 4 -14.18 24.80 31.55
CA LEU A 4 -14.47 23.68 30.65
C LEU A 4 -15.27 22.58 31.35
N GLU A 5 -15.07 22.42 32.66
CA GLU A 5 -15.82 21.48 33.51
C GLU A 5 -17.34 21.76 33.56
N ASN A 6 -17.75 23.02 33.37
CA ASN A 6 -19.15 23.44 33.43
C ASN A 6 -19.84 23.39 32.06
N LEU A 7 -19.09 23.13 30.99
CA LEU A 7 -19.57 23.18 29.60
C LEU A 7 -19.62 21.80 28.93
N ILE A 8 -18.88 20.83 29.44
CA ILE A 8 -18.75 19.49 28.85
C ILE A 8 -19.27 18.45 29.85
N ASP A 9 -19.85 17.38 29.33
CA ASP A 9 -20.27 16.24 30.14
C ASP A 9 -19.16 15.80 31.13
N PRO A 10 -19.48 15.63 32.43
CA PRO A 10 -18.48 15.32 33.45
C PRO A 10 -17.64 14.07 33.15
N SER A 11 -18.20 13.08 32.44
CA SER A 11 -17.48 11.86 32.08
C SER A 11 -16.44 12.12 30.97
N VAL A 12 -16.76 12.98 30.01
CA VAL A 12 -15.86 13.40 28.93
C VAL A 12 -14.76 14.31 29.50
N PHE A 13 -15.11 15.25 30.37
CA PHE A 13 -14.13 16.10 31.04
C PHE A 13 -13.14 15.28 31.88
N ARG A 14 -13.63 14.28 32.62
CA ARG A 14 -12.78 13.35 33.38
C ARG A 14 -11.78 12.62 32.47
N ARG A 15 -12.24 12.07 31.34
CA ARG A 15 -11.37 11.41 30.35
C ARG A 15 -10.37 12.40 29.72
N PHE A 16 -10.81 13.62 29.47
CA PHE A 16 -9.95 14.67 28.92
C PHE A 16 -8.80 15.00 29.89
N ILE A 17 -9.08 15.24 31.18
CA ILE A 17 -8.04 15.49 32.20
C ILE A 17 -7.13 14.28 32.39
N GLN A 18 -7.65 13.07 32.23
CA GLN A 18 -6.86 11.83 32.25
C GLN A 18 -5.96 11.65 31.00
N GLY A 19 -6.01 12.57 30.03
CA GLY A 19 -5.11 12.59 28.88
C GLY A 19 -5.57 11.75 27.68
N PHE A 20 -6.83 11.30 27.64
CA PHE A 20 -7.37 10.48 26.54
C PHE A 20 -7.49 11.22 25.19
N PHE A 21 -7.21 12.52 25.15
CA PHE A 21 -7.20 13.33 23.93
C PHE A 21 -5.84 13.35 23.20
N ASN A 22 -4.81 12.75 23.80
CA ASN A 22 -3.49 12.62 23.21
C ASN A 22 -3.08 11.15 23.14
N VAL A 23 -2.53 10.75 22.00
CA VAL A 23 -1.90 9.45 21.82
C VAL A 23 -0.38 9.64 21.91
N ARG A 24 0.30 8.71 22.58
CA ARG A 24 1.75 8.72 22.76
C ARG A 24 2.32 7.34 22.48
N HIS A 25 3.43 7.32 21.74
CA HIS A 25 4.19 6.10 21.48
C HIS A 25 5.19 5.77 22.62
N SER A 26 5.48 6.73 23.51
CA SER A 26 6.38 6.53 24.65
C SER A 26 5.90 7.31 25.88
N ALA A 27 6.49 7.05 27.05
CA ALA A 27 6.16 7.76 28.30
C ALA A 27 6.97 9.05 28.51
N LYS A 28 7.73 9.52 27.49
CA LYS A 28 8.57 10.71 27.60
C LYS A 28 7.73 11.99 27.78
N PHE A 29 8.28 12.97 28.50
CA PHE A 29 7.62 14.27 28.66
C PHE A 29 7.46 14.96 27.29
N SER A 30 6.31 15.60 27.07
CA SER A 30 5.97 16.31 25.81
C SER A 30 5.95 15.48 24.52
N CYS A 31 5.73 14.17 24.59
CA CYS A 31 5.63 13.30 23.40
C CYS A 31 4.19 12.93 22.97
N GLY A 32 3.18 13.55 23.59
CA GLY A 32 1.77 13.34 23.22
C GLY A 32 1.40 14.10 21.96
N THR A 33 0.79 13.41 20.99
CA THR A 33 0.18 14.02 19.81
C THR A 33 -1.34 13.98 19.97
N SER A 34 -2.05 15.05 19.63
CA SER A 34 -3.51 15.04 19.75
C SER A 34 -4.13 13.97 18.85
N THR A 35 -5.18 13.33 19.35
CA THR A 35 -5.92 12.31 18.59
C THR A 35 -6.48 12.89 17.30
N ASP A 36 -6.94 14.14 17.35
CA ASP A 36 -7.42 14.89 16.19
C ASP A 36 -6.33 15.04 15.11
N MET A 37 -5.13 15.49 15.49
CA MET A 37 -3.97 15.56 14.59
C MET A 37 -3.62 14.19 14.00
N ILE A 38 -3.81 13.09 14.74
CA ILE A 38 -3.55 11.74 14.21
C ILE A 38 -4.61 11.33 13.21
N ILE A 39 -5.88 11.60 13.48
CA ILE A 39 -6.99 11.31 12.56
C ILE A 39 -6.81 12.13 11.29
N GLU A 40 -6.58 13.44 11.43
CA GLU A 40 -6.29 14.34 10.32
C GLU A 40 -5.08 13.86 9.53
N GLN A 41 -3.94 13.60 10.15
CA GLN A 41 -2.76 13.13 9.43
C GLN A 41 -2.99 11.78 8.75
N SER A 42 -3.73 10.86 9.36
CA SER A 42 -4.00 9.54 8.78
C SER A 42 -4.94 9.63 7.59
N LEU A 43 -6.01 10.42 7.68
CA LEU A 43 -6.96 10.67 6.58
C LEU A 43 -6.35 11.53 5.48
N MET A 44 -5.59 12.56 5.84
CA MET A 44 -4.92 13.45 4.89
C MET A 44 -3.81 12.73 4.14
N LYS A 45 -3.07 11.81 4.77
CA LYS A 45 -2.02 11.02 4.11
C LYS A 45 -2.54 10.25 2.90
N SER A 46 -3.63 9.51 3.06
CA SER A 46 -4.24 8.78 1.94
C SER A 46 -4.90 9.71 0.91
N MET A 47 -5.37 10.88 1.35
CA MET A 47 -5.91 11.91 0.44
C MET A 47 -4.84 12.61 -0.40
N GLN A 48 -3.60 12.66 0.11
CA GLN A 48 -2.47 13.35 -0.51
C GLN A 48 -1.49 12.42 -1.24
N THR A 49 -1.59 11.09 -1.07
CA THR A 49 -0.85 10.11 -1.89
C THR A 49 -1.25 10.19 -3.35
N ASP A 50 -0.38 9.79 -4.27
CA ASP A 50 -0.72 9.75 -5.71
C ASP A 50 -1.94 8.84 -5.95
N GLY A 51 -2.96 9.39 -6.62
CA GLY A 51 -4.29 8.77 -6.74
C GLY A 51 -5.35 9.27 -5.74
N GLY A 52 -4.95 10.08 -4.74
CA GLY A 52 -5.85 10.73 -3.77
C GLY A 52 -6.49 12.04 -4.27
N ILE A 53 -7.51 12.53 -3.56
CA ILE A 53 -8.35 13.69 -3.95
C ILE A 53 -7.53 14.99 -4.08
N SER A 54 -6.52 15.20 -3.23
CA SER A 54 -5.84 16.49 -3.07
C SER A 54 -4.97 16.92 -4.26
N ARG A 55 -4.59 15.99 -5.16
CA ARG A 55 -3.61 16.25 -6.23
C ARG A 55 -4.19 16.50 -7.63
N GLY A 56 -5.51 16.73 -7.78
CA GLY A 56 -6.01 17.51 -8.92
C GLY A 56 -7.24 17.05 -9.71
N ARG A 57 -8.22 16.33 -9.14
CA ARG A 57 -9.50 16.07 -9.84
C ARG A 57 -10.73 16.13 -8.91
N SER A 58 -11.26 17.34 -8.74
CA SER A 58 -12.59 17.70 -8.21
C SER A 58 -12.80 17.67 -6.68
N THR A 59 -13.25 18.81 -6.15
CA THR A 59 -13.79 19.00 -4.79
C THR A 59 -15.29 18.73 -4.70
N GLN A 60 -15.91 18.25 -5.79
CA GLN A 60 -17.34 17.93 -5.80
C GLN A 60 -17.64 16.75 -4.87
N GLU A 61 -18.72 16.87 -4.11
CA GLU A 61 -19.16 15.87 -3.13
C GLU A 61 -19.26 14.46 -3.71
N SER A 62 -19.79 14.33 -4.93
CA SER A 62 -19.92 13.05 -5.63
C SER A 62 -18.58 12.33 -5.89
N VAL A 63 -17.48 13.08 -6.01
CA VAL A 63 -16.13 12.55 -6.22
C VAL A 63 -15.49 12.17 -4.89
N ILE A 64 -15.66 13.01 -3.87
CA ILE A 64 -15.20 12.73 -2.49
C ILE A 64 -15.88 11.48 -1.95
N SER A 65 -17.20 11.35 -2.11
CA SER A 65 -17.94 10.18 -1.67
C SER A 65 -17.44 8.91 -2.36
N LYS A 66 -17.27 8.93 -3.68
CA LYS A 66 -16.72 7.78 -4.43
C LYS A 66 -15.36 7.36 -3.87
N TRP A 67 -14.47 8.30 -3.60
CA TRP A 67 -13.17 8.00 -3.04
C TRP A 67 -13.24 7.45 -1.62
N VAL A 68 -14.08 7.99 -0.73
CA VAL A 68 -14.29 7.46 0.63
C VAL A 68 -14.79 6.02 0.58
N TYR A 69 -15.76 5.72 -0.30
CA TYR A 69 -16.26 4.36 -0.47
C TYR A 69 -15.24 3.42 -1.11
N SER A 70 -14.51 3.89 -2.13
CA SER A 70 -13.44 3.12 -2.76
C SER A 70 -12.29 2.86 -1.79
N MET A 71 -11.94 3.82 -0.93
CA MET A 71 -10.90 3.67 0.07
C MET A 71 -11.14 2.48 0.97
N HIS A 72 -12.37 2.30 1.44
CA HIS A 72 -12.72 1.17 2.28
C HIS A 72 -12.44 -0.16 1.57
N GLY A 73 -12.88 -0.30 0.32
CA GLY A 73 -12.61 -1.49 -0.50
C GLY A 73 -11.12 -1.68 -0.81
N THR A 74 -10.40 -0.60 -1.14
CA THR A 74 -8.96 -0.67 -1.36
C THR A 74 -8.19 -0.95 -0.08
N ASN A 75 -8.67 -0.51 1.08
CA ASN A 75 -8.04 -0.83 2.37
C ASN A 75 -8.22 -2.31 2.66
N THR A 76 -9.39 -2.90 2.36
CA THR A 76 -9.58 -4.35 2.45
C THR A 76 -8.69 -5.12 1.46
N VAL A 77 -8.46 -4.61 0.25
CA VAL A 77 -7.53 -5.22 -0.71
C VAL A 77 -6.09 -5.04 -0.27
N CYS A 78 -5.70 -3.87 0.23
CA CYS A 78 -4.37 -3.61 0.76
C CYS A 78 -4.14 -4.46 2.00
N GLU A 79 -5.07 -4.52 2.94
CA GLU A 79 -5.07 -5.46 4.06
C GLU A 79 -4.95 -6.90 3.55
N GLY A 80 -5.69 -7.28 2.51
CA GLY A 80 -5.59 -8.60 1.89
C GLY A 80 -4.26 -8.85 1.15
N LEU A 81 -3.62 -7.83 0.59
CA LEU A 81 -2.31 -7.89 -0.07
C LEU A 81 -1.17 -7.84 0.94
N GLU A 82 -1.34 -7.10 2.02
CA GLU A 82 -0.49 -7.08 3.19
C GLU A 82 -0.60 -8.42 3.92
N ASP A 83 -1.79 -9.04 3.94
CA ASP A 83 -2.01 -10.40 4.39
C ASP A 83 -1.40 -11.42 3.40
N LEU A 84 -1.45 -11.18 2.08
CA LEU A 84 -0.91 -12.06 1.02
C LEU A 84 0.62 -12.02 0.92
N ALA A 85 1.19 -10.82 0.86
CA ALA A 85 2.62 -10.56 0.92
C ALA A 85 3.14 -10.71 2.35
N ASN A 86 2.24 -10.88 3.32
CA ASN A 86 2.51 -11.00 4.76
C ASN A 86 3.42 -9.88 5.29
N VAL A 87 3.17 -8.65 4.81
CA VAL A 87 3.92 -7.43 5.07
C VAL A 87 2.93 -6.38 5.56
N LYS A 88 3.13 -5.82 6.76
CA LYS A 88 2.26 -4.76 7.28
C LYS A 88 2.94 -3.41 7.18
N MET A 89 2.35 -2.49 6.44
CA MET A 89 2.99 -1.22 6.12
C MET A 89 2.59 -0.15 7.14
N ASP A 90 3.46 0.15 8.10
CA ASP A 90 3.20 1.26 9.03
C ASP A 90 3.39 2.60 8.29
N THR A 91 2.37 3.47 8.32
CA THR A 91 2.29 4.70 7.49
C THR A 91 3.24 5.83 7.94
N LYS A 92 4.22 5.56 8.80
CA LYS A 92 5.36 6.45 9.08
C LYS A 92 6.73 5.78 8.90
N HIS A 93 6.78 4.46 8.68
CA HIS A 93 8.00 3.66 8.72
C HIS A 93 7.93 2.61 7.61
N LYS A 94 8.78 2.73 6.59
CA LYS A 94 8.85 1.74 5.50
C LYS A 94 9.03 0.34 6.10
N HIS A 95 8.33 -0.65 5.55
CA HIS A 95 8.52 -2.03 5.94
C HIS A 95 9.95 -2.47 5.64
N VAL A 96 10.54 -3.28 6.52
CA VAL A 96 11.97 -3.63 6.44
C VAL A 96 12.29 -4.61 5.29
N ASP A 97 11.28 -5.18 4.62
CA ASP A 97 11.46 -5.91 3.36
C ASP A 97 11.35 -5.01 2.12
N ALA A 98 10.80 -3.81 2.29
CA ALA A 98 11.11 -2.65 1.45
C ALA A 98 12.35 -1.89 2.00
N SER A 99 13.12 -2.49 2.93
CA SER A 99 14.36 -1.88 3.38
C SER A 99 15.44 -2.00 2.32
N ASP A 100 16.27 -0.98 2.28
CA ASP A 100 17.31 -0.82 1.29
C ASP A 100 18.32 -1.97 1.27
N SER A 101 18.56 -2.65 2.39
CA SER A 101 19.53 -3.76 2.45
C SER A 101 19.01 -5.07 1.85
N ARG A 102 17.68 -5.28 1.87
CA ARG A 102 17.02 -6.51 1.42
C ARG A 102 16.60 -6.39 -0.05
N VAL A 103 16.04 -5.24 -0.44
CA VAL A 103 15.79 -4.89 -1.85
C VAL A 103 17.08 -4.92 -2.66
N LYS A 104 18.20 -4.53 -2.05
CA LYS A 104 19.50 -4.55 -2.72
C LYS A 104 20.02 -5.97 -2.97
N ARG A 105 19.85 -6.89 -2.03
CA ARG A 105 20.29 -8.28 -2.21
C ARG A 105 19.41 -9.03 -3.23
N ASP A 106 18.10 -8.79 -3.21
CA ASP A 106 17.17 -9.36 -4.18
C ASP A 106 17.48 -8.88 -5.61
N ASN A 107 17.85 -7.61 -5.79
CA ASN A 107 18.34 -7.08 -7.08
C ASN A 107 19.66 -7.70 -7.54
N GLU A 108 20.53 -8.06 -6.60
CA GLU A 108 21.80 -8.70 -6.91
C GLU A 108 21.61 -10.16 -7.33
N ASP A 109 20.66 -10.88 -6.75
CA ASP A 109 20.37 -12.26 -7.16
C ASP A 109 19.56 -12.32 -8.45
N ILE A 110 18.66 -11.36 -8.70
CA ILE A 110 18.00 -11.20 -10.01
C ILE A 110 19.03 -10.93 -11.11
N LYS A 111 20.07 -10.12 -10.85
CA LYS A 111 21.17 -9.91 -11.81
C LYS A 111 21.92 -11.18 -12.15
N LYS A 112 22.26 -11.99 -11.15
CA LYS A 112 22.92 -13.29 -11.40
C LYS A 112 22.04 -14.20 -12.24
N LEU A 113 20.73 -14.17 -12.01
CA LEU A 113 19.77 -14.96 -12.76
C LEU A 113 19.64 -14.48 -14.22
N LEU A 114 19.65 -13.17 -14.46
CA LEU A 114 19.59 -12.60 -15.81
C LEU A 114 20.90 -12.78 -16.59
N GLU A 115 22.05 -12.64 -15.92
CA GLU A 115 23.34 -12.95 -16.52
C GLU A 115 23.41 -14.41 -16.96
N ARG A 116 22.87 -15.32 -16.14
CA ARG A 116 22.74 -16.73 -16.51
C ARG A 116 21.86 -16.93 -17.75
N PHE A 117 20.75 -16.20 -17.86
CA PHE A 117 19.85 -16.27 -19.02
C PHE A 117 20.41 -15.59 -20.28
N LEU A 118 21.27 -14.57 -20.14
CA LEU A 118 21.92 -13.92 -21.30
C LEU A 118 23.03 -14.79 -21.90
N LEU A 119 23.74 -15.52 -21.04
CA LEU A 119 24.75 -16.47 -21.50
C LEU A 119 24.11 -17.76 -22.04
N HIS A 120 22.94 -18.13 -21.51
CA HIS A 120 22.18 -19.29 -21.91
C HIS A 120 20.72 -18.90 -22.12
N ASP A 121 20.38 -18.49 -23.35
CA ASP A 121 19.03 -18.06 -23.70
C ASP A 121 18.04 -19.20 -23.42
N PRO A 122 17.15 -19.07 -22.42
CA PRO A 122 16.15 -20.07 -22.13
C PRO A 122 14.96 -20.01 -23.11
N PHE A 123 14.93 -18.99 -23.97
CA PHE A 123 13.86 -18.70 -24.94
C PHE A 123 14.41 -18.51 -26.36
N PRO A 124 15.06 -19.53 -26.95
CA PRO A 124 15.55 -19.44 -28.32
C PRO A 124 14.39 -19.12 -29.27
N VAL A 125 14.66 -18.39 -30.36
CA VAL A 125 13.64 -18.06 -31.36
C VAL A 125 13.12 -19.35 -31.99
N VAL A 126 11.92 -19.74 -31.58
CA VAL A 126 11.21 -20.93 -32.05
C VAL A 126 9.94 -20.50 -32.76
N GLU A 127 9.62 -21.12 -33.89
CA GLU A 127 8.41 -20.82 -34.67
C GLU A 127 7.10 -21.16 -33.93
N LYS A 128 7.19 -21.86 -32.79
CA LYS A 128 6.03 -22.36 -32.03
C LYS A 128 6.22 -22.05 -30.55
N ILE A 129 5.15 -21.66 -29.86
CA ILE A 129 5.18 -21.44 -28.42
C ILE A 129 5.40 -22.77 -27.72
N ILE A 130 6.34 -22.83 -26.77
CA ILE A 130 6.63 -24.04 -26.01
C ILE A 130 6.50 -23.72 -24.53
N SER A 131 5.78 -24.56 -23.79
CA SER A 131 5.77 -24.45 -22.34
C SER A 131 7.16 -24.75 -21.79
N ILE A 132 7.78 -23.81 -21.08
CA ILE A 132 9.08 -24.04 -20.41
C ILE A 132 8.96 -25.15 -19.36
N ALA A 133 7.80 -25.25 -18.71
CA ALA A 133 7.57 -26.19 -17.63
C ALA A 133 7.35 -27.64 -18.13
N SER A 134 6.72 -27.82 -19.30
CA SER A 134 6.33 -29.15 -19.80
C SER A 134 6.94 -29.53 -21.15
N GLY A 135 7.58 -28.61 -21.86
CA GLY A 135 8.07 -28.81 -23.23
C GLY A 135 6.96 -28.96 -24.27
N VAL A 136 5.69 -28.81 -23.91
CA VAL A 136 4.56 -28.96 -24.84
C VAL A 136 4.52 -27.79 -25.81
N VAL A 137 4.44 -28.11 -27.10
CA VAL A 137 4.36 -27.14 -28.19
C VAL A 137 2.91 -26.76 -28.42
N GLY A 138 2.61 -25.47 -28.28
CA GLY A 138 1.31 -24.88 -28.50
C GLY A 138 0.90 -24.96 -29.98
N ASP A 139 -0.39 -25.20 -30.21
CA ASP A 139 -1.01 -25.15 -31.53
C ASP A 139 -1.47 -23.71 -31.87
N GLU A 140 -1.98 -23.51 -33.08
CA GLU A 140 -2.44 -22.19 -33.58
C GLU A 140 -3.51 -21.54 -32.68
N LYS A 141 -4.25 -22.33 -31.89
CA LYS A 141 -5.31 -21.81 -30.99
C LYS A 141 -4.73 -21.24 -29.71
N ILE A 142 -3.67 -21.82 -29.16
CA ILE A 142 -3.01 -21.35 -27.94
C ILE A 142 -2.22 -20.06 -28.21
N VAL A 143 -1.56 -19.96 -29.37
CA VAL A 143 -0.80 -18.77 -29.78
C VAL A 143 -1.69 -17.52 -29.84
N ILE A 144 -2.93 -17.64 -30.33
CA ILE A 144 -3.87 -16.52 -30.44
C ILE A 144 -4.30 -15.98 -29.05
N MET A 145 -4.36 -16.82 -28.01
CA MET A 145 -4.75 -16.36 -26.66
C MET A 145 -3.63 -15.58 -25.95
N LEU A 146 -2.37 -15.95 -26.14
CA LEU A 146 -1.23 -15.25 -25.53
C LEU A 146 -0.94 -13.92 -26.22
N VAL A 147 -1.00 -13.85 -27.55
CA VAL A 147 -0.88 -12.58 -28.29
C VAL A 147 -1.99 -11.60 -27.89
N LYS A 148 -3.19 -12.11 -27.59
CA LYS A 148 -4.27 -11.29 -27.02
C LYS A 148 -3.99 -10.80 -25.60
N LEU A 149 -3.22 -11.53 -24.79
CA LEU A 149 -2.87 -11.08 -23.44
C LEU A 149 -1.77 -10.01 -23.46
N GLU A 150 -0.79 -10.12 -24.36
CA GLU A 150 0.24 -9.09 -24.59
C GLU A 150 -0.32 -7.80 -25.23
N LEU A 151 -1.40 -7.90 -26.01
CA LEU A 151 -2.13 -6.72 -26.52
C LEU A 151 -3.07 -6.07 -25.47
N PHE A 152 -3.23 -6.68 -24.29
CA PHE A 152 -4.11 -6.21 -23.21
C PHE A 152 -3.38 -5.86 -21.90
N LEU A 153 -2.05 -5.98 -21.86
CA LEU A 153 -1.15 -5.42 -20.84
C LEU A 153 -0.42 -4.20 -21.41
#